data_AF-A0A1D3DY32-F1
#
_entry.id   AF-A0A1D3DY32-F1
#
_cell.length_a   1.000
_cell.length_b   1.000
_cell.length_c   1.000
_cell.angle_alpha   90.00
_cell.angle_beta   90.00
_cell.angle_gamma   90.00
#
_symmetry.space_group_name_H-M   'P 1'
#
loop_
_entity.id
_entity.type
_entity.pdbx_description
1 polymer ?
#
loop_
_entity_poly.entity_id
_entity_poly.type
_entity_poly.pdbx_seq_one_letter_code
_entity_poly.pdbx_strand_id
1 'polypeptide(L)' 'MARPVRWFAGYAAVRAEAVRAVTAAGEVPVRAPRHWSEEERAWSTEPGPYRLVAGRSAGDPRWEGTVTAERRAVTG' A
#
# COMPACT_ATOMS: atom_id res chain seq x y z
N MET A 1 2.97 -18.55 -8.20
CA MET A 1 1.57 -18.11 -7.98
C MET A 1 1.34 -16.73 -8.57
N ALA A 2 0.23 -16.48 -9.27
CA ALA A 2 -0.06 -15.16 -9.85
C ALA A 2 -0.51 -14.16 -8.77
N ARG A 3 -0.03 -12.91 -8.85
CA ARG A 3 -0.45 -11.82 -7.93
C ARG A 3 -1.63 -11.07 -8.53
N PRO A 4 -2.57 -10.60 -7.70
CA PRO A 4 -3.55 -9.62 -8.13
C PRO A 4 -2.88 -8.37 -8.67
N VAL A 5 -3.56 -7.72 -9.61
CA VAL A 5 -3.09 -6.48 -10.24
C VAL A 5 -2.81 -5.39 -9.19
N ARG A 6 -3.54 -5.41 -8.06
CA ARG A 6 -3.37 -4.52 -6.91
C ARG A 6 -4.04 -5.10 -5.66
N TRP A 7 -3.59 -4.66 -4.50
CA TRP A 7 -4.18 -4.99 -3.19
C TRP A 7 -4.61 -3.73 -2.45
N PHE A 8 -5.66 -3.87 -1.64
CA PHE A 8 -6.08 -2.81 -0.75
C PHE A 8 -5.12 -2.71 0.45
N ALA A 9 -4.53 -1.54 0.66
CA ALA A 9 -3.53 -1.32 1.69
C ALA A 9 -4.09 -0.60 2.94
N GLY A 10 -5.22 0.10 2.82
CA GLY A 10 -5.82 0.87 3.92
C GLY A 10 -6.77 1.95 3.43
N TYR A 11 -7.43 2.62 4.37
CA TYR A 11 -8.31 3.77 4.11
C TYR A 11 -8.28 4.75 5.28
N ALA A 12 -8.68 5.99 5.01
CA ALA A 12 -8.98 6.99 6.01
C ALA A 12 -10.40 7.50 5.77
N ALA A 13 -11.27 7.39 6.78
CA ALA A 13 -12.60 7.97 6.73
C ALA A 13 -12.52 9.46 7.06
N VAL A 14 -13.12 10.30 6.23
CA VAL A 14 -13.19 11.75 6.44
C VAL A 14 -14.63 12.22 6.47
N ARG A 15 -14.91 13.15 7.38
CA ARG A 15 -16.15 13.92 7.37
C ARG A 15 -15.81 15.36 7.02
N ALA A 16 -16.26 15.81 5.86
CA ALA A 16 -16.16 17.20 5.44
C ALA A 16 -17.51 17.90 5.63
N GLU A 17 -17.50 19.10 6.19
CA GLU A 17 -18.66 19.97 6.15
C GLU A 17 -18.86 20.53 4.74
N ALA A 18 -20.08 21.02 4.46
CA ALA A 18 -20.39 21.62 3.18
C ALA A 18 -19.36 22.69 2.82
N VAL A 19 -18.86 22.64 1.58
CA VAL A 19 -17.93 23.63 1.00
C VAL A 19 -16.55 23.70 1.68
N ARG A 20 -16.21 22.76 2.59
CA ARG A 20 -14.89 22.69 3.24
C ARG A 20 -14.05 21.54 2.72
N ALA A 21 -12.76 21.80 2.49
CA ALA A 21 -11.76 20.77 2.22
C ALA A 21 -11.17 20.26 3.55
N VAL A 22 -10.93 18.95 3.62
CA VAL A 22 -10.30 18.30 4.77
C VAL A 22 -9.14 17.46 4.26
N THR A 23 -8.01 17.52 4.97
CA THR A 23 -6.85 16.65 4.73
C THR A 23 -6.92 15.46 5.67
N ALA A 24 -6.74 14.25 5.14
CA ALA A 24 -6.51 13.05 5.93
C ALA A 24 -5.15 12.44 5.61
N ALA A 25 -4.49 11.97 6.66
CA ALA A 25 -3.31 11.11 6.53
C ALA A 25 -3.78 9.66 6.33
N GLY A 26 -3.27 9.00 5.31
CA GLY A 26 -3.41 7.57 5.11
C GLY A 26 -2.09 6.88 5.45
N GLU A 27 -2.13 5.83 6.27
CA GLU A 27 -0.96 5.01 6.56
C GLU A 27 -0.97 3.76 5.67
N VAL A 28 0.15 3.50 5.00
CA VAL A 28 0.39 2.25 4.29
C VAL A 28 1.32 1.41 5.16
N PRO A 29 0.85 0.32 5.79
CA PRO A 29 1.70 -0.47 6.65
C PRO A 29 2.74 -1.22 5.79
N VAL A 30 3.97 -1.35 6.30
CA VAL A 30 5.08 -2.04 5.59
C VAL A 30 4.74 -3.50 5.23
N ARG A 31 3.77 -4.10 5.92
CA ARG A 31 3.27 -5.45 5.61
C ARG A 31 2.32 -5.51 4.41
N ALA A 32 1.78 -4.39 3.93
CA ALA A 32 0.81 -4.34 2.83
C ALA A 32 1.29 -5.04 1.54
N PRO A 33 2.56 -4.88 1.10
CA PRO A 33 3.06 -5.60 -0.06
C PRO A 33 3.51 -7.04 0.22
N ARG A 34 3.41 -7.53 1.47
CA ARG A 34 3.89 -8.88 1.80
C ARG A 34 3.09 -9.94 1.07
N HIS A 35 3.80 -10.93 0.57
CA HIS A 35 3.23 -12.13 0.00
C HIS A 35 3.84 -13.34 0.71
N TRP A 36 3.15 -14.47 0.65
CA TRP A 36 3.73 -15.73 1.10
C TRP A 36 4.75 -16.23 0.07
N SER A 37 6.01 -16.34 0.48
CA SER A 37 7.06 -16.99 -0.30
C SER A 37 7.03 -18.49 -0.01
N GLU A 38 6.77 -19.31 -1.02
CA GLU A 38 6.82 -20.76 -0.89
C GLU A 38 8.25 -21.26 -0.67
N GLU A 39 9.23 -20.59 -1.28
CA GLU A 39 10.66 -20.89 -1.14
C GLU A 39 11.16 -20.63 0.28
N GLU A 40 10.88 -19.45 0.82
CA GLU A 40 11.30 -19.06 2.19
C GLU A 40 10.35 -19.62 3.27
N ARG A 41 9.20 -20.16 2.87
CA ARG A 41 8.10 -20.59 3.75
C ARG A 41 7.75 -19.52 4.79
N ALA A 42 7.71 -18.27 4.35
CA ALA A 42 7.51 -17.10 5.20
C ALA A 42 6.81 -15.96 4.45
N TRP A 43 6.31 -15.00 5.21
CA TRP A 43 5.86 -13.72 4.64
C TRP A 43 7.06 -12.89 4.22
N SER A 44 7.13 -12.54 2.94
CA SER A 44 8.23 -11.82 2.34
C SER A 44 7.74 -10.57 1.60
N THR A 45 8.59 -9.55 1.51
CA THR A 45 8.38 -8.35 0.69
C THR A 45 9.56 -8.25 -0.25
N GLU A 46 9.30 -8.24 -1.55
CA GLU A 46 10.37 -7.98 -2.51
C GLU A 46 10.93 -6.58 -2.35
N PRO A 47 12.26 -6.41 -2.40
CA PRO A 47 12.81 -5.10 -2.58
C PRO A 47 12.46 -4.55 -3.97
N GLY A 48 12.29 -3.23 -4.06
CA GLY A 48 12.05 -2.54 -5.33
C GLY A 48 10.84 -1.61 -5.30
N PRO A 49 10.47 -1.06 -6.46
CA PRO A 49 9.41 -0.08 -6.56
C PRO A 49 8.02 -0.73 -6.42
N TYR A 50 7.19 -0.13 -5.58
CA TYR A 50 5.77 -0.41 -5.45
C TYR A 50 4.98 0.83 -5.84
N ARG A 51 3.97 0.63 -6.70
CA ARG A 51 3.02 1.68 -7.04
C ARG A 51 1.92 1.75 -5.99
N LEU A 52 1.73 2.93 -5.41
CA LEU A 52 0.60 3.28 -4.58
C LEU A 52 -0.47 3.97 -5.43
N VAL A 53 -1.72 3.54 -5.26
CA VAL A 53 -2.87 4.12 -5.93
C VAL A 53 -3.88 4.51 -4.86
N ALA A 54 -4.30 5.77 -4.86
CA ALA A 54 -5.31 6.29 -3.94
C ALA A 54 -6.51 6.83 -4.71
N GLY A 55 -7.70 6.58 -4.16
CA GLY A 55 -8.96 6.87 -4.81
C GLY A 55 -10.13 6.60 -3.88
N ARG A 56 -11.36 6.89 -4.34
CA ARG A 56 -12.57 6.64 -3.55
C ARG A 56 -13.04 5.19 -3.64
N SER A 57 -12.61 4.49 -4.68
CA SER A 57 -12.85 3.07 -4.89
C SER A 57 -11.75 2.50 -5.78
N ALA A 58 -11.69 1.18 -5.93
CA ALA A 58 -10.79 0.55 -6.88
C ALA A 58 -11.05 1.03 -8.34
N GLY A 59 -12.30 1.38 -8.69
CA GLY A 59 -12.65 1.86 -10.02
C GLY A 59 -12.39 3.35 -10.27
N ASP A 60 -12.05 4.13 -9.25
CA ASP A 60 -11.88 5.59 -9.32
C ASP A 60 -10.54 6.03 -8.69
N PRO A 61 -9.40 5.69 -9.34
CA PRO A 61 -8.09 6.17 -8.92
C PRO A 61 -7.96 7.66 -9.24
N ARG A 62 -7.43 8.43 -8.28
CA ARG A 62 -7.31 9.90 -8.38
C ARG A 62 -5.91 10.40 -8.10
N TRP A 63 -5.07 9.53 -7.56
CA TRP A 63 -3.67 9.80 -7.29
C TRP A 63 -2.86 8.52 -7.44
N GLU A 64 -1.66 8.64 -7.99
CA GLU A 64 -0.67 7.57 -8.06
C GLU A 64 0.68 8.11 -7.58
N GLY A 65 1.44 7.24 -6.92
CA GLY A 65 2.81 7.50 -6.50
C GLY A 65 3.61 6.21 -6.43
N THR A 66 4.93 6.33 -6.27
CA THR A 66 5.81 5.18 -6.14
C THR A 66 6.60 5.28 -4.85
N VAL A 67 6.73 4.14 -4.17
CA VAL A 67 7.60 3.97 -3.00
C VAL A 67 8.53 2.79 -3.24
N THR A 68 9.73 2.83 -2.69
CA THR A 68 10.67 1.71 -2.78
C THR A 68 10.64 0.93 -1.48
N ALA A 69 10.39 -0.38 -1.55
CA ALA A 69 10.66 -1.26 -0.44
C ALA A 69 12.15 -1.63 -0.44
N GLU A 70 12.80 -1.44 0.69
CA GLU A 70 14.18 -1.86 0.88
C GLU A 70 14.20 -3.14 1.70
N ARG A 71 15.17 -4.03 1.43
CA ARG A 71 15.46 -5.11 2.37
C ARG A 71 16.06 -4.49 3.62
N ARG A 72 15.37 -4.59 4.76
CA ARG A 72 16.04 -4.34 6.04
C ARG A 72 17.09 -5.43 6.25
N ALA A 73 18.34 -5.04 6.44
CA ALA A 73 19.33 -5.91 7.06
C ALA A 73 18.83 -6.24 8.47
N VAL A 74 18.81 -7.52 8.82
CA VAL A 74 18.60 -7.93 10.22
C VAL A 74 19.88 -7.58 10.95
N THR A 75 19.85 -6.51 11.75
CA THR A 75 20.89 -6.29 12.77
C THR A 75 20.59 -7.28 13.90
N GLY A 76 21.47 -8.26 14.08
CA GLY A 76 21.41 -9.25 15.15
C GLY A 76 21.85 -8.72 16.50
#